data_AF-A0A9E1HSS5-F1
#
_entry.id   AF-A0A9E1HSS5-F1
#
_cell.length_a   1.000
_cell.length_b   1.000
_cell.length_c   1.000
_cell.angle_alpha   90.00
_cell.angle_beta   90.00
_cell.angle_gamma   90.00
#
_symmetry.space_group_name_H-M   'P 1'
#
loop_
_entity.id
_entity.type
_entity.pdbx_description
1 polymer ?
#
loop_
_entity_poly.entity_id
_entity_poly.type
_entity_poly.pdbx_seq_one_letter_code
_entity_poly.pdbx_strand_id
1 'polypeptide(L)'
;MAINLATKYSDEIASTFSRGSFIKGKTATTFDLTGVKTLKVYTPVTVDEVDYVREGANRYGAPAEMQDTVQELTMTQDKAFTLTIDKGNNLDQNLVKRAADMLRLQLKEKSAPAADKYALARFAEMAGTIEVSEKPTKSNIISLIGEGMQALDDGLVPPDGRYLYLSSEMHKMICLSDEYIGIDPLGAKSVAKGVCGEVLGMEVVRVPESYMPKDCWFLITHKDSVLLPYKIADAKVHEDPVGVSGAIIEGRHYYDAFVLGAKCAGVYACVKTGTVTANPVNSDGTLTCTDGGAAIRYTLDGSDPRYSDSAKDYVSKVTVQENEVLRAYAKAKGKYPSAVI
;
A
#
# COMPACT_ATOMS: atom_id res chain seq x y z
N MET A 1 -9.58 32.41 4.02
CA MET A 1 -8.64 32.38 2.87
C MET A 1 -8.21 33.81 2.60
N ALA A 2 -6.91 34.06 2.44
CA ALA A 2 -6.40 35.38 2.09
C ALA A 2 -6.22 35.46 0.56
N ILE A 3 -6.84 36.46 -0.08
CA ILE A 3 -6.59 36.84 -1.47
C ILE A 3 -5.67 38.06 -1.40
N ASN A 4 -4.40 37.88 -1.77
CA ASN A 4 -3.42 38.96 -1.71
C ASN A 4 -3.57 39.85 -2.97
N LEU A 5 -4.04 41.09 -2.77
CA LEU A 5 -4.20 42.12 -3.81
C LEU A 5 -2.92 42.99 -3.92
N ALA A 6 -2.64 43.55 -5.10
CA ALA A 6 -1.28 43.69 -5.64
C ALA A 6 -0.37 44.85 -5.18
N THR A 7 0.94 44.54 -5.14
CA THR A 7 2.06 45.41 -5.56
C THR A 7 2.89 44.57 -6.55
N LYS A 8 3.06 45.02 -7.81
CA LYS A 8 3.80 44.37 -8.94
C LYS A 8 4.11 42.87 -8.76
N TYR A 9 3.25 41.97 -9.25
CA TYR A 9 3.51 40.53 -9.23
C TYR A 9 4.33 40.08 -10.45
N SER A 10 5.14 39.03 -10.23
CA SER A 10 5.80 38.24 -11.29
C SER A 10 4.76 37.57 -12.19
N ASP A 11 5.07 37.37 -13.48
CA ASP A 11 4.23 36.63 -14.42
C ASP A 11 4.19 35.11 -14.11
N GLU A 12 4.96 34.65 -13.12
CA GLU A 12 5.03 33.24 -12.70
C GLU A 12 4.32 33.01 -11.35
N ILE A 13 3.44 32.01 -11.30
CA ILE A 13 2.93 31.47 -10.03
C ILE A 13 4.01 30.58 -9.41
N ALA A 14 4.47 30.96 -8.22
CA ALA A 14 5.29 30.10 -7.38
C ALA A 14 4.44 28.90 -6.90
N SER A 15 4.56 27.76 -7.58
CA SER A 15 3.98 26.49 -7.15
C SER A 15 4.72 25.92 -5.93
N THR A 16 4.04 25.11 -5.12
CA THR A 16 4.72 24.40 -4.04
C THR A 16 5.60 23.29 -4.61
N PHE A 17 6.68 22.94 -3.90
CA PHE A 17 7.49 21.80 -4.30
C PHE A 17 6.64 20.52 -4.31
N SER A 18 6.45 19.96 -5.50
CA SER A 18 5.64 18.77 -5.72
C SER A 18 6.44 17.75 -6.53
N ARG A 19 6.41 16.50 -6.06
CA ARG A 19 7.05 15.36 -6.74
C ARG A 19 5.97 14.53 -7.41
N GLY A 20 6.35 13.80 -8.48
CA GLY A 20 5.46 12.79 -9.05
C GLY A 20 5.16 11.68 -8.04
N SER A 21 4.22 10.79 -8.37
CA SER A 21 3.88 9.65 -7.52
C SER A 21 5.13 8.78 -7.27
N PHE A 22 5.32 8.37 -6.02
CA PHE A 22 6.40 7.50 -5.58
C PHE A 22 6.13 6.03 -5.91
N ILE A 23 4.86 5.66 -6.06
CA ILE A 23 4.37 4.29 -6.24
C ILE A 23 4.10 3.97 -7.70
N LYS A 24 3.71 4.96 -8.51
CA LYS A 24 3.43 4.76 -9.93
C LYS A 24 4.63 4.14 -10.65
N GLY A 25 4.39 3.04 -11.36
CA GLY A 25 5.42 2.25 -12.06
C GLY A 25 6.08 1.16 -11.22
N LYS A 26 5.82 1.13 -9.90
CA LYS A 26 6.35 0.15 -8.94
C LYS A 26 5.31 -0.85 -8.43
N THR A 27 4.14 -0.86 -9.06
CA THR A 27 3.05 -1.80 -8.78
C THR A 27 2.81 -2.71 -9.98
N ALA A 28 2.07 -3.80 -9.77
CA ALA A 28 1.63 -4.68 -10.82
C ALA A 28 0.81 -3.92 -11.85
N THR A 29 0.98 -4.29 -13.11
CA THR A 29 0.21 -3.76 -14.25
C THR A 29 -0.63 -4.84 -14.92
N THR A 30 -0.57 -6.06 -14.40
CA THR A 30 -1.19 -7.26 -14.97
C THR A 30 -2.71 -7.30 -14.79
N PHE A 31 -3.23 -6.63 -13.75
CA PHE A 31 -4.66 -6.55 -13.48
C PHE A 31 -5.14 -5.12 -13.74
N ASP A 32 -5.84 -4.95 -14.85
CA ASP A 32 -6.41 -3.66 -15.23
C ASP A 32 -7.90 -3.59 -14.83
N LEU A 33 -8.23 -2.63 -13.96
CA LEU A 33 -9.60 -2.33 -13.57
C LEU A 33 -10.22 -1.26 -14.48
N THR A 34 -9.69 -1.04 -15.68
CA THR A 34 -10.32 -0.18 -16.68
C THR A 34 -11.72 -0.69 -17.03
N GLY A 35 -12.73 0.12 -16.71
CA GLY A 35 -14.13 -0.13 -17.10
C GLY A 35 -14.98 -0.85 -16.05
N VAL A 36 -14.37 -1.48 -15.04
CA VAL A 36 -15.07 -2.19 -13.96
C VAL A 36 -14.66 -1.68 -12.59
N LYS A 37 -15.60 -1.60 -11.64
CA LYS A 37 -15.33 -1.15 -10.27
C LYS A 37 -14.71 -2.26 -9.40
N THR A 38 -14.94 -3.50 -9.78
CA THR A 38 -14.61 -4.70 -9.01
C THR A 38 -13.95 -5.73 -9.92
N LEU A 39 -12.91 -6.39 -9.43
CA LEU A 39 -12.21 -7.49 -10.09
C LEU A 39 -12.11 -8.68 -9.13
N LYS A 40 -12.42 -9.88 -9.61
CA LYS A 40 -12.17 -11.13 -8.86
C LYS A 40 -10.88 -11.79 -9.37
N VAL A 41 -9.99 -12.11 -8.46
CA VAL A 41 -8.74 -12.83 -8.73
C VAL A 41 -8.87 -14.23 -8.18
N TYR A 42 -8.73 -15.22 -9.06
CA TYR A 42 -8.76 -16.64 -8.74
C TYR A 42 -7.35 -17.16 -8.57
N THR A 43 -7.10 -17.89 -7.48
CA THR A 43 -5.81 -18.54 -7.21
C THR A 43 -6.03 -20.03 -7.02
N PRO A 44 -5.64 -20.87 -7.97
CA PRO A 44 -5.71 -22.32 -7.83
C PRO A 44 -4.85 -22.83 -6.67
N VAL A 45 -5.34 -23.82 -5.94
CA VAL A 45 -4.65 -24.48 -4.83
C VAL A 45 -4.06 -25.80 -5.34
N THR A 46 -2.75 -25.98 -5.14
CA THR A 46 -2.04 -27.21 -5.52
C THR A 46 -2.20 -28.29 -4.45
N VAL A 47 -2.04 -29.56 -4.84
CA VAL A 47 -2.06 -30.71 -3.94
C VAL A 47 -0.65 -31.21 -3.66
N ASP A 48 -0.44 -31.80 -2.48
CA ASP A 48 0.85 -32.36 -2.09
C ASP A 48 1.20 -33.61 -2.93
N GLU A 49 2.50 -33.83 -3.15
CA GLU A 49 3.00 -35.02 -3.83
C GLU A 49 2.93 -36.24 -2.90
N VAL A 50 2.56 -37.40 -3.47
CA VAL A 50 2.56 -38.68 -2.76
C VAL A 50 3.48 -39.68 -3.47
N ASP A 51 3.99 -40.63 -2.69
CA ASP A 51 4.86 -41.69 -3.22
C ASP A 51 4.13 -42.54 -4.27
N TYR A 52 4.81 -42.78 -5.39
CA TYR A 52 4.28 -43.59 -6.48
C TYR A 52 4.21 -45.07 -6.10
N VAL A 53 3.02 -45.66 -6.21
CA VAL A 53 2.82 -47.11 -5.97
C VAL A 53 2.90 -47.88 -7.29
N ARG A 54 3.80 -48.86 -7.37
CA ARG A 54 4.09 -49.59 -8.63
C ARG A 54 3.04 -50.65 -9.00
N GLU A 55 2.13 -50.97 -8.10
CA GLU A 55 1.09 -51.98 -8.26
C GLU A 55 -0.27 -51.44 -7.83
N GLY A 56 -1.36 -52.08 -8.28
CA GLY A 56 -2.72 -51.61 -8.03
C GLY A 56 -3.17 -50.43 -8.91
N ALA A 57 -4.32 -49.84 -8.55
CA ALA A 57 -4.92 -48.66 -9.17
C ALA A 57 -4.54 -47.38 -8.40
N ASN A 58 -4.74 -46.19 -8.99
CA ASN A 58 -4.40 -44.90 -8.37
C ASN A 58 -2.92 -44.79 -7.96
N ARG A 59 -2.03 -45.19 -8.88
CA ARG A 59 -0.57 -45.27 -8.65
C ARG A 59 0.10 -43.93 -8.32
N TYR A 60 -0.55 -42.83 -8.68
CA TYR A 60 -0.11 -41.45 -8.43
C TYR A 60 -0.84 -40.81 -7.24
N GLY A 61 -1.53 -41.61 -6.42
CA GLY A 61 -2.40 -41.12 -5.34
C GLY A 61 -3.89 -41.13 -5.71
N ALA A 62 -4.72 -40.84 -4.71
CA ALA A 62 -6.16 -40.69 -4.90
C ALA A 62 -6.45 -39.42 -5.73
N PRO A 63 -7.24 -39.51 -6.81
CA PRO A 63 -7.64 -38.33 -7.57
C PRO A 63 -8.39 -37.35 -6.67
N ALA A 64 -7.91 -36.10 -6.63
CA ALA A 64 -8.55 -34.99 -5.96
C ALA A 64 -8.81 -33.87 -6.97
N GLU A 65 -9.94 -33.18 -6.83
CA GLU A 65 -10.27 -32.03 -7.67
C GLU A 65 -9.45 -30.81 -7.25
N MET A 66 -8.98 -30.04 -8.23
CA MET A 66 -8.25 -28.80 -7.95
C MET A 66 -9.21 -27.74 -7.40
N GLN A 67 -8.89 -27.21 -6.22
CA GLN A 67 -9.66 -26.12 -5.59
C GLN A 67 -9.08 -24.76 -5.95
N ASP A 68 -9.82 -23.69 -5.68
CA ASP A 68 -9.38 -22.31 -5.86
C ASP A 68 -9.81 -21.40 -4.70
N THR A 69 -9.04 -20.34 -4.49
CA THR A 69 -9.40 -19.24 -3.59
C THR A 69 -9.71 -17.99 -4.41
N VAL A 70 -10.68 -17.21 -3.94
CA VAL A 70 -11.15 -16.00 -4.63
C VAL A 70 -10.90 -14.78 -3.77
N GLN A 71 -10.28 -13.77 -4.37
CA GLN A 71 -10.11 -12.45 -3.78
C GLN A 71 -10.89 -11.41 -4.60
N GLU A 72 -11.77 -10.65 -3.94
CA GLU A 72 -12.50 -9.54 -4.55
C GLU A 72 -11.79 -8.19 -4.32
N LEU A 73 -11.46 -7.49 -5.39
CA LEU A 73 -10.79 -6.19 -5.39
C LEU A 73 -11.77 -5.12 -5.87
N THR A 74 -12.35 -4.36 -4.94
CA THR A 74 -13.36 -3.31 -5.24
C THR A 74 -12.81 -1.93 -4.96
N MET A 75 -12.87 -1.02 -5.95
CA MET A 75 -12.42 0.36 -5.77
C MET A 75 -13.39 1.16 -4.90
N THR A 76 -12.89 1.65 -3.75
CA THR A 76 -13.68 2.36 -2.74
C THR A 76 -13.44 3.86 -2.70
N GLN A 77 -12.26 4.36 -3.10
CA GLN A 77 -11.98 5.79 -3.06
C GLN A 77 -12.56 6.48 -4.29
N ASP A 78 -13.67 7.18 -4.09
CA ASP A 78 -14.27 8.10 -5.05
C ASP A 78 -14.08 9.53 -4.51
N LYS A 79 -13.17 10.28 -5.12
CA LYS A 79 -12.79 11.62 -4.66
C LYS A 79 -13.06 12.64 -5.74
N ALA A 80 -13.56 13.79 -5.32
CA ALA A 80 -13.79 14.93 -6.21
C ALA A 80 -13.20 16.21 -5.63
N PHE A 81 -12.93 17.17 -6.50
CA PHE A 81 -12.59 18.54 -6.14
C PHE A 81 -13.28 19.51 -7.09
N THR A 82 -13.55 20.70 -6.57
CA THR A 82 -14.07 21.84 -7.33
C THR A 82 -13.28 23.07 -6.92
N LEU A 83 -12.93 23.91 -7.88
CA LEU A 83 -12.25 25.18 -7.63
C LEU A 83 -12.71 26.22 -8.65
N THR A 84 -12.85 27.46 -8.20
CA THR A 84 -13.30 28.57 -9.03
C THR A 84 -12.17 29.58 -9.23
N ILE A 85 -12.11 30.18 -10.41
CA ILE A 85 -11.21 31.26 -10.76
C ILE A 85 -12.09 32.43 -11.17
N ASP A 86 -12.30 33.37 -10.25
CA ASP A 86 -13.07 34.58 -10.51
C ASP A 86 -12.36 35.47 -11.55
N LYS A 87 -13.14 35.97 -12.51
CA LYS A 87 -12.65 36.74 -13.67
C LYS A 87 -12.06 38.08 -13.26
N GLY A 88 -12.69 38.80 -12.32
CA GLY A 88 -12.20 40.09 -11.83
C GLY A 88 -10.87 39.91 -11.10
N ASN A 89 -10.82 38.96 -10.17
CA ASN A 89 -9.59 38.64 -9.44
C ASN A 89 -8.46 38.16 -10.37
N ASN A 90 -8.78 37.40 -11.42
CA ASN A 90 -7.77 36.92 -12.36
C ASN A 90 -7.26 38.04 -13.27
N LEU A 91 -8.13 38.98 -13.69
CA LEU A 91 -7.73 40.18 -14.43
C LEU A 91 -6.81 41.08 -13.59
N ASP A 92 -7.13 41.27 -12.31
CA ASP A 92 -6.32 42.02 -11.35
C ASP A 92 -4.97 41.32 -11.03
N GLN A 93 -4.81 40.06 -11.45
CA GLN A 93 -3.63 39.22 -11.33
C GLN A 93 -2.98 38.90 -12.69
N ASN A 94 -3.16 39.75 -13.71
CA ASN A 94 -2.56 39.58 -15.05
C ASN A 94 -2.90 38.25 -15.76
N LEU A 95 -4.06 37.64 -15.47
CA LEU A 95 -4.50 36.37 -16.06
C LEU A 95 -3.56 35.19 -15.82
N VAL A 96 -2.71 35.26 -14.80
CA VAL A 96 -1.67 34.23 -14.56
C VAL A 96 -2.29 32.87 -14.20
N LYS A 97 -3.52 32.83 -13.66
CA LYS A 97 -4.21 31.58 -13.31
C LYS A 97 -5.00 31.00 -14.48
N ARG A 98 -4.30 30.36 -15.41
CA ARG A 98 -4.93 29.60 -16.51
C ARG A 98 -5.59 28.33 -15.98
N ALA A 99 -6.84 28.10 -16.36
CA ALA A 99 -7.67 27.05 -15.77
C ALA A 99 -7.09 25.63 -15.93
N ALA A 100 -6.59 25.28 -17.11
CA ALA A 100 -5.97 23.97 -17.37
C ALA A 100 -4.68 23.75 -16.57
N ASP A 101 -3.90 24.81 -16.33
CA ASP A 101 -2.65 24.71 -15.57
C ASP A 101 -2.94 24.60 -14.08
N MET A 102 -3.97 25.28 -13.58
CA MET A 102 -4.46 25.11 -12.20
C MET A 102 -5.03 23.70 -11.96
N LEU A 103 -5.70 23.10 -12.96
CA LEU A 103 -6.13 21.71 -12.90
C LEU A 103 -4.94 20.75 -12.75
N ARG A 104 -3.89 20.91 -13.59
CA ARG A 104 -2.66 20.10 -13.49
C ARG A 104 -1.97 20.27 -12.15
N LEU A 105 -1.92 21.52 -11.65
CA LEU A 105 -1.35 21.84 -10.35
C LEU A 105 -2.10 21.11 -9.22
N GLN A 106 -3.43 21.17 -9.22
CA GLN A 106 -4.27 20.48 -8.24
C GLN A 106 -4.06 18.96 -8.25
N LEU A 107 -3.99 18.35 -9.45
CA LEU A 107 -3.72 16.91 -9.58
C LEU A 107 -2.36 16.54 -8.99
N LYS A 108 -1.33 17.36 -9.24
CA LYS A 108 0.04 17.11 -8.79
C LYS A 108 0.25 17.37 -7.30
N GLU A 109 -0.36 18.42 -6.74
CA GLU A 109 -0.13 18.86 -5.36
C GLU A 109 -1.07 18.22 -4.34
N LYS A 110 -2.25 17.73 -4.78
CA LYS A 110 -3.26 17.18 -3.87
C LYS A 110 -3.67 15.76 -4.23
N SER A 111 -4.07 15.49 -5.47
CA SER A 111 -4.64 14.19 -5.85
C SER A 111 -3.61 13.06 -5.85
N ALA A 112 -2.47 13.22 -6.52
CA ALA A 112 -1.41 12.19 -6.52
C ALA A 112 -0.84 11.92 -5.11
N PRO A 113 -0.53 12.95 -4.29
CA PRO A 113 -0.14 12.76 -2.89
C PRO A 113 -1.16 11.99 -2.04
N ALA A 114 -2.45 12.27 -2.24
CA ALA A 114 -3.52 11.58 -1.51
C ALA A 114 -3.62 10.10 -1.89
N ALA A 115 -3.46 9.79 -3.18
CA ALA A 115 -3.44 8.40 -3.65
C ALA A 115 -2.22 7.62 -3.12
N ASP A 116 -1.03 8.22 -3.14
CA ASP A 116 0.18 7.58 -2.63
C ASP A 116 0.12 7.31 -1.11
N LYS A 117 -0.34 8.30 -0.33
CA LYS A 117 -0.56 8.15 1.12
C LYS A 117 -1.50 7.00 1.42
N TYR A 118 -2.61 6.94 0.70
CA TYR A 118 -3.60 5.89 0.83
C TYR A 118 -2.99 4.52 0.49
N ALA A 119 -2.26 4.44 -0.61
CA ALA A 119 -1.67 3.20 -1.08
C ALA A 119 -0.62 2.64 -0.12
N LEU A 120 0.33 3.47 0.35
CA LEU A 120 1.31 3.03 1.35
C LEU A 120 0.63 2.54 2.64
N ALA A 121 -0.41 3.24 3.10
CA ALA A 121 -1.16 2.83 4.28
C ALA A 121 -1.86 1.48 4.05
N ARG A 122 -2.51 1.30 2.90
CA ARG A 122 -3.17 0.03 2.55
C ARG A 122 -2.17 -1.11 2.39
N PHE A 123 -1.02 -0.88 1.78
CA PHE A 123 0.02 -1.91 1.65
C PHE A 123 0.56 -2.33 3.01
N ALA A 124 0.82 -1.39 3.92
CA ALA A 124 1.26 -1.72 5.27
C ALA A 124 0.18 -2.43 6.10
N GLU A 125 -1.09 -1.99 6.00
CA GLU A 125 -2.20 -2.67 6.68
C GLU A 125 -2.48 -4.07 6.15
N MET A 126 -2.29 -4.28 4.84
CA MET A 126 -2.59 -5.55 4.17
C MET A 126 -1.31 -6.33 3.84
N ALA A 127 -0.19 -6.04 4.51
CA ALA A 127 1.06 -6.75 4.31
C ALA A 127 0.93 -8.22 4.72
N GLY A 128 1.60 -9.13 4.02
CA GLY A 128 1.64 -10.54 4.40
C GLY A 128 2.27 -10.70 5.78
N THR A 129 3.36 -9.96 6.01
CA THR A 129 4.13 -9.94 7.25
C THR A 129 4.16 -8.52 7.83
N ILE A 130 3.75 -8.39 9.10
CA ILE A 130 3.81 -7.13 9.85
C ILE A 130 4.60 -7.41 11.12
N GLU A 131 5.80 -6.87 11.20
CA GLU A 131 6.69 -7.02 12.34
C GLU A 131 6.79 -5.74 13.15
N VAL A 132 7.03 -5.91 14.45
CA VAL A 132 7.15 -4.80 15.39
C VAL A 132 8.60 -4.54 15.76
N SER A 133 8.97 -3.27 15.83
CA SER A 133 10.25 -2.86 16.43
C SER A 133 10.14 -1.51 17.14
N GLU A 134 11.06 -1.30 18.08
CA GLU A 134 11.37 0.05 18.53
C GLU A 134 11.91 0.89 17.38
N LYS A 135 11.91 2.21 17.54
CA LYS A 135 12.42 3.12 16.49
C LYS A 135 13.82 2.68 16.06
N PRO A 136 14.04 2.38 14.76
CA PRO A 136 15.35 2.01 14.27
C PRO A 136 16.40 3.08 14.58
N THR A 137 17.62 2.61 14.73
CA THR A 137 18.82 3.41 15.03
C THR A 137 19.89 3.09 13.99
N LYS A 138 20.96 3.88 13.95
CA LYS A 138 22.08 3.64 13.02
C LYS A 138 22.72 2.25 13.16
N SER A 139 22.62 1.59 14.32
CA SER A 139 23.27 0.31 14.60
C SER A 139 22.39 -0.91 14.33
N ASN A 140 21.10 -0.75 14.05
CA ASN A 140 20.19 -1.88 13.84
C ASN A 140 19.29 -1.74 12.61
N ILE A 141 19.23 -0.57 11.97
CA ILE A 141 18.36 -0.36 10.81
C ILE A 141 18.67 -1.33 9.65
N ILE A 142 19.95 -1.60 9.38
CA ILE A 142 20.35 -2.53 8.32
C ILE A 142 19.93 -3.97 8.67
N SER A 143 20.13 -4.38 9.92
CA SER A 143 19.71 -5.71 10.39
C SER A 143 18.20 -5.89 10.31
N LEU A 144 17.41 -4.89 10.74
CA LEU A 144 15.94 -4.93 10.63
C LEU A 144 15.47 -5.01 9.17
N ILE A 145 16.12 -4.28 8.26
CA ILE A 145 15.83 -4.38 6.82
C ILE A 145 16.22 -5.78 6.29
N GLY A 146 17.32 -6.35 6.79
CA GLY A 146 17.77 -7.69 6.49
C GLY A 146 16.78 -8.78 6.94
N GLU A 147 16.17 -8.63 8.10
CA GLU A 147 15.08 -9.52 8.57
C GLU A 147 13.88 -9.45 7.63
N GLY A 148 13.52 -8.25 7.16
CA GLY A 148 12.48 -8.08 6.14
C GLY A 148 12.84 -8.75 4.82
N MET A 149 14.09 -8.62 4.36
CA MET A 149 14.56 -9.32 3.16
C MET A 149 14.50 -10.83 3.33
N GLN A 150 14.96 -11.36 4.48
CA GLN A 150 14.90 -12.78 4.80
C GLN A 150 13.46 -13.29 4.78
N ALA A 151 12.51 -12.55 5.36
CA ALA A 151 11.09 -12.92 5.32
C ALA A 151 10.54 -13.00 3.89
N LEU A 152 11.01 -12.15 2.97
CA LEU A 152 10.66 -12.23 1.56
C LEU A 152 11.31 -13.43 0.86
N ASP A 153 12.57 -13.73 1.16
CA ASP A 153 13.30 -14.90 0.61
C ASP A 153 12.67 -16.22 1.08
N ASP A 154 12.34 -16.34 2.36
CA ASP A 154 11.63 -17.48 2.95
C ASP A 154 10.22 -17.64 2.33
N GLY A 155 9.62 -16.53 1.91
CA GLY A 155 8.38 -16.49 1.14
C GLY A 155 8.52 -16.76 -0.36
N LEU A 156 9.72 -17.15 -0.84
CA LEU A 156 10.05 -17.40 -2.24
C LEU A 156 9.75 -16.23 -3.19
N VAL A 157 9.76 -15.01 -2.66
CA VAL A 157 9.50 -13.80 -3.44
C VAL A 157 10.72 -13.56 -4.34
N PRO A 158 10.55 -13.22 -5.63
CA PRO A 158 11.70 -12.89 -6.48
C PRO A 158 12.53 -11.71 -5.92
N PRO A 159 13.86 -11.72 -6.06
CA PRO A 159 14.72 -10.62 -5.62
C PRO A 159 14.52 -9.35 -6.47
N ASP A 160 14.28 -9.53 -7.77
CA ASP A 160 14.05 -8.41 -8.69
C ASP A 160 12.71 -7.71 -8.42
N GLY A 161 12.70 -6.38 -8.50
CA GLY A 161 11.46 -5.60 -8.34
C GLY A 161 10.97 -5.46 -6.90
N ARG A 162 11.86 -5.65 -5.91
CA ARG A 162 11.66 -5.27 -4.51
C ARG A 162 11.98 -3.79 -4.29
N TYR A 163 11.07 -3.09 -3.62
CA TYR A 163 11.20 -1.66 -3.31
C TYR A 163 11.11 -1.44 -1.81
N LEU A 164 12.06 -0.69 -1.26
CA LEU A 164 12.11 -0.29 0.14
C LEU A 164 11.63 1.16 0.28
N TYR A 165 10.42 1.35 0.80
CA TYR A 165 9.87 2.66 1.12
C TYR A 165 10.21 3.06 2.54
N LEU A 166 10.80 4.24 2.69
CA LEU A 166 11.17 4.78 4.00
C LEU A 166 11.23 6.31 4.00
N SER A 167 11.14 6.88 5.20
CA SER A 167 11.23 8.33 5.38
C SER A 167 12.67 8.83 5.15
N SER A 168 12.82 10.14 4.95
CA SER A 168 14.16 10.75 4.87
C SER A 168 14.96 10.60 6.16
N GLU A 169 14.30 10.47 7.32
CA GLU A 169 14.96 10.21 8.60
C GLU A 169 15.58 8.81 8.63
N MET A 170 14.82 7.78 8.25
CA MET A 170 15.32 6.40 8.18
C MET A 170 16.44 6.27 7.14
N HIS A 171 16.30 6.93 5.99
CA HIS A 171 17.35 6.96 4.96
C HIS A 171 18.66 7.53 5.50
N LYS A 172 18.57 8.61 6.30
CA LYS A 172 19.73 9.20 6.95
C LYS A 172 20.38 8.21 7.90
N MET A 173 19.60 7.43 8.65
CA MET A 173 20.13 6.39 9.53
C MET A 173 20.84 5.27 8.79
N ILE A 174 20.32 4.84 7.63
CA ILE A 174 21.00 3.88 6.73
C ILE A 174 22.36 4.44 6.30
N CYS A 175 22.42 5.68 5.82
CA CYS A 175 23.66 6.29 5.37
C CYS A 175 24.71 6.47 6.49
N LEU A 176 24.27 6.53 7.75
CA LEU A 176 25.12 6.69 8.93
C LEU A 176 25.40 5.36 9.65
N SER A 177 24.88 4.24 9.14
CA SER A 177 25.14 2.92 9.72
C SER A 177 26.60 2.52 9.52
N ASP A 178 27.14 1.79 10.49
CA ASP A 178 28.55 1.42 10.49
C ASP A 178 28.83 0.43 9.33
N GLU A 179 27.85 -0.39 8.99
CA GLU A 179 27.84 -1.31 7.84
C GLU A 179 27.93 -0.58 6.49
N TYR A 180 27.31 0.60 6.37
CA TYR A 180 27.32 1.39 5.14
C TYR A 180 28.56 2.31 5.02
N ILE A 181 29.13 2.73 6.16
CA ILE A 181 30.34 3.57 6.22
C ILE A 181 31.62 2.73 6.01
N GLY A 182 31.60 1.44 6.37
CA GLY A 182 32.75 0.53 6.21
C GLY A 182 33.08 0.12 4.76
N ILE A 183 32.35 0.63 3.76
CA ILE A 183 32.52 0.29 2.34
C ILE A 183 33.64 1.16 1.70
N ASP A 184 34.50 0.55 0.88
CA ASP A 184 35.70 1.09 0.20
C ASP A 184 35.51 2.52 -0.43
N PRO A 185 36.55 3.37 -0.61
CA PRO A 185 36.44 4.78 -0.98
C PRO A 185 35.69 5.10 -2.30
N LEU A 186 35.47 4.12 -3.18
CA LEU A 186 34.60 4.29 -4.34
C LEU A 186 33.11 4.45 -3.94
N GLY A 187 32.67 3.83 -2.83
CA GLY A 187 31.35 4.04 -2.22
C GLY A 187 31.23 5.37 -1.47
N ALA A 188 32.34 5.92 -0.97
CA ALA A 188 32.38 7.15 -0.18
C ALA A 188 31.86 8.40 -0.92
N LYS A 189 31.92 8.44 -2.26
CA LYS A 189 31.34 9.55 -3.06
C LYS A 189 29.80 9.50 -3.13
N SER A 190 29.20 8.32 -3.06
CA SER A 190 27.74 8.14 -2.95
C SER A 190 27.26 8.42 -1.52
N VAL A 191 28.07 8.02 -0.52
CA VAL A 191 27.88 8.37 0.91
C VAL A 191 27.89 9.90 1.10
N ALA A 192 28.89 10.60 0.54
CA ALA A 192 29.00 12.06 0.65
C ALA A 192 27.88 12.84 -0.07
N LYS A 193 27.21 12.23 -1.07
CA LYS A 193 26.05 12.79 -1.77
C LYS A 193 24.71 12.36 -1.16
N GLY A 194 24.71 11.47 -0.16
CA GLY A 194 23.49 10.96 0.48
C GLY A 194 22.59 10.17 -0.47
N VAL A 195 23.18 9.49 -1.47
CA VAL A 195 22.45 8.66 -2.44
C VAL A 195 22.68 7.19 -2.07
N CYS A 196 21.67 6.57 -1.48
CA CYS A 196 21.58 5.12 -1.34
C CYS A 196 20.52 4.67 -2.36
N GLY A 197 20.97 4.17 -3.51
CA GLY A 197 20.06 3.72 -4.58
C GLY A 197 19.45 2.35 -4.28
N GLU A 198 20.17 1.53 -3.52
CA GLU A 198 19.82 0.15 -3.22
C GLU A 198 20.35 -0.26 -1.85
N VAL A 199 19.58 -1.05 -1.11
CA VAL A 199 19.97 -1.69 0.16
C VAL A 199 19.60 -3.15 0.08
N LEU A 200 20.60 -4.04 0.22
CA LEU A 200 20.39 -5.49 0.20
C LEU A 200 19.59 -5.97 -1.04
N GLY A 201 19.92 -5.48 -2.24
CA GLY A 201 19.20 -5.87 -3.47
C GLY A 201 17.90 -5.10 -3.74
N MET A 202 17.44 -4.25 -2.81
CA MET A 202 16.15 -3.56 -2.91
C MET A 202 16.31 -2.08 -3.27
N GLU A 203 15.55 -1.61 -4.26
CA GLU A 203 15.57 -0.20 -4.67
C GLU A 203 14.98 0.69 -3.56
N VAL A 204 15.75 1.69 -3.10
CA VAL A 204 15.31 2.59 -2.02
C VAL A 204 14.44 3.72 -2.57
N VAL A 205 13.19 3.76 -2.12
CA VAL A 205 12.23 4.80 -2.47
C VAL A 205 12.03 5.73 -1.27
N ARG A 206 12.80 6.82 -1.26
CA ARG A 206 12.70 7.84 -0.20
C ARG A 206 11.42 8.65 -0.36
N VAL A 207 10.51 8.50 0.59
CA VAL A 207 9.24 9.23 0.66
C VAL A 207 9.25 10.28 1.78
N PRO A 208 8.45 11.36 1.66
CA PRO A 208 8.25 12.27 2.78
C PRO A 208 7.61 11.54 3.97
N GLU A 209 7.95 11.93 5.20
CA GLU A 209 7.36 11.33 6.41
C GLU A 209 5.82 11.45 6.42
N SER A 210 5.28 12.55 5.90
CA SER A 210 3.82 12.72 5.77
C SER A 210 3.13 11.75 4.80
N TYR A 211 3.90 10.98 4.01
CA TYR A 211 3.39 9.93 3.13
C TYR A 211 3.51 8.55 3.77
N MET A 212 4.45 8.36 4.70
CA MET A 212 4.59 7.10 5.39
C MET A 212 3.33 6.78 6.21
N PRO A 213 2.93 5.51 6.27
CA PRO A 213 1.89 5.08 7.17
C PRO A 213 2.25 5.46 8.60
N LYS A 214 1.25 5.84 9.39
CA LYS A 214 1.46 6.21 10.79
C LYS A 214 2.09 5.04 11.54
N ASP A 215 3.08 5.32 12.38
CA ASP A 215 3.77 4.31 13.19
C ASP A 215 4.45 3.20 12.36
N CYS A 216 4.75 3.43 11.09
CA CYS A 216 5.53 2.53 10.22
C CYS A 216 6.94 3.10 9.99
N TRP A 217 7.97 2.30 10.25
CA TRP A 217 9.36 2.68 10.07
C TRP A 217 9.78 2.54 8.61
N PHE A 218 9.50 1.39 8.02
CA PHE A 218 9.74 1.12 6.61
C PHE A 218 8.78 0.04 6.09
N LEU A 219 8.58 0.05 4.77
CA LEU A 219 7.74 -0.89 4.04
C LEU A 219 8.52 -1.46 2.87
N ILE A 220 8.55 -2.78 2.75
CA ILE A 220 9.12 -3.49 1.60
C ILE A 220 7.96 -4.02 0.77
N THR A 221 7.99 -3.78 -0.54
CA THR A 221 7.00 -4.34 -1.47
C THR A 221 7.68 -4.92 -2.70
N HIS A 222 7.23 -6.08 -3.15
CA HIS A 222 7.50 -6.58 -4.49
C HIS A 222 6.45 -6.08 -5.48
N LYS A 223 6.89 -5.66 -6.68
CA LYS A 223 6.02 -5.07 -7.72
C LYS A 223 4.76 -5.88 -7.97
N ASP A 224 4.88 -7.19 -8.11
CA ASP A 224 3.76 -8.07 -8.47
C ASP A 224 2.81 -8.40 -7.33
N SER A 225 3.12 -7.97 -6.10
CA SER A 225 2.28 -8.21 -4.92
C SER A 225 1.28 -7.08 -4.67
N VAL A 226 1.54 -5.88 -5.20
CA VAL A 226 0.78 -4.66 -4.91
C VAL A 226 0.15 -4.05 -6.15
N LEU A 227 -1.04 -3.48 -6.01
CA LEU A 227 -1.78 -2.81 -7.08
C LEU A 227 -2.23 -1.41 -6.65
N LEU A 228 -2.20 -0.47 -7.59
CA LEU A 228 -2.75 0.89 -7.42
C LEU A 228 -3.56 1.27 -8.67
N PRO A 229 -4.76 0.66 -8.89
CA PRO A 229 -5.64 1.10 -9.96
C PRO A 229 -6.05 2.56 -9.71
N TYR A 230 -5.90 3.39 -10.76
CA TYR A 230 -6.22 4.81 -10.72
C TYR A 230 -6.95 5.20 -12.00
N LYS A 231 -8.16 5.76 -11.85
CA LYS A 231 -9.02 6.17 -12.95
C LYS A 231 -9.46 7.61 -12.76
N ILE A 232 -9.27 8.44 -13.79
CA ILE A 232 -9.92 9.75 -13.85
C ILE A 232 -11.32 9.52 -14.41
N ALA A 233 -12.34 9.88 -13.63
CA ALA A 233 -13.75 9.71 -14.01
C ALA A 233 -14.21 10.87 -14.88
N ASP A 234 -13.86 12.08 -14.45
CA ASP A 234 -14.28 13.30 -15.10
C ASP A 234 -13.28 14.41 -14.76
N ALA A 235 -13.03 15.28 -15.73
CA ALA A 235 -12.21 16.47 -15.55
C ALA A 235 -12.76 17.54 -16.49
N LYS A 236 -13.41 18.56 -15.91
CA LYS A 236 -14.14 19.59 -16.64
C LYS A 236 -13.61 20.97 -16.28
N VAL A 237 -13.61 21.83 -17.28
CA VAL A 237 -13.41 23.27 -17.12
C VAL A 237 -14.61 23.95 -17.76
N HIS A 238 -15.37 24.67 -16.95
CA HIS A 238 -16.50 25.49 -17.38
C HIS A 238 -16.07 26.95 -17.40
N GLU A 239 -16.31 27.65 -18.51
CA GLU A 239 -16.09 29.09 -18.63
C GLU A 239 -17.42 29.83 -18.49
N ASP A 240 -17.45 30.83 -17.60
CA ASP A 240 -18.59 31.69 -17.28
C ASP A 240 -19.92 30.90 -17.03
N PRO A 241 -19.94 29.87 -16.17
CA PRO A 241 -21.16 29.14 -15.84
C PRO A 241 -22.12 29.99 -14.98
N VAL A 242 -23.40 29.61 -14.96
CA VAL A 242 -24.43 30.32 -14.19
C VAL A 242 -24.03 30.42 -12.71
N GLY A 243 -23.95 31.63 -12.19
CA GLY A 243 -23.61 31.91 -10.79
C GLY A 243 -22.12 32.15 -10.50
N VAL A 244 -21.21 32.02 -11.48
CA VAL A 244 -19.78 32.35 -11.33
C VAL A 244 -19.31 33.19 -12.53
N SER A 245 -18.73 34.36 -12.24
CA SER A 245 -18.04 35.17 -13.26
C SER A 245 -16.59 34.70 -13.34
N GLY A 246 -16.24 33.89 -14.34
CA GLY A 246 -14.93 33.25 -14.48
C GLY A 246 -14.99 31.74 -14.73
N ALA A 247 -13.93 31.01 -14.39
CA ALA A 247 -13.83 29.58 -14.67
C ALA A 247 -14.16 28.71 -13.45
N ILE A 248 -14.89 27.61 -13.64
CA ILE A 248 -15.02 26.53 -12.65
C ILE A 248 -14.27 25.31 -13.16
N ILE A 249 -13.43 24.71 -12.32
CA ILE A 249 -12.69 23.50 -12.62
C ILE A 249 -13.15 22.40 -11.67
N GLU A 250 -13.58 21.28 -12.23
CA GLU A 250 -14.09 20.14 -11.49
C GLU A 250 -13.32 18.88 -11.91
N GLY A 251 -12.99 18.04 -10.94
CA GLY A 251 -12.35 16.76 -11.21
C GLY A 251 -12.87 15.68 -10.28
N ARG A 252 -13.14 14.49 -10.83
CA ARG A 252 -13.52 13.28 -10.10
C ARG A 252 -12.59 12.15 -10.50
N HIS A 253 -12.06 11.44 -9.52
CA HIS A 253 -11.15 10.32 -9.72
C HIS A 253 -11.46 9.19 -8.76
N TYR A 254 -11.32 7.96 -9.27
CA TYR A 254 -11.44 6.74 -8.50
C TYR A 254 -10.09 6.08 -8.36
N TYR A 255 -9.76 5.61 -7.17
CA TYR A 255 -8.57 4.81 -6.96
C TYR A 255 -8.77 3.85 -5.80
N ASP A 256 -7.90 2.84 -5.72
CA ASP A 256 -7.75 2.02 -4.53
C ASP A 256 -6.36 1.38 -4.55
N ALA A 257 -5.99 0.71 -3.47
CA ALA A 257 -4.71 0.03 -3.33
C ALA A 257 -4.91 -1.34 -2.69
N PHE A 258 -4.34 -2.36 -3.33
CA PHE A 258 -4.55 -3.76 -2.97
C PHE A 258 -3.23 -4.50 -2.83
N VAL A 259 -3.25 -5.51 -1.95
CA VAL A 259 -2.23 -6.57 -1.88
C VAL A 259 -2.89 -7.85 -2.35
N LEU A 260 -2.25 -8.56 -3.28
CA LEU A 260 -2.72 -9.86 -3.74
C LEU A 260 -2.48 -10.92 -2.67
N GLY A 261 -3.53 -11.62 -2.24
CA GLY A 261 -3.45 -12.62 -1.18
C GLY A 261 -2.44 -13.72 -1.49
N ALA A 262 -2.45 -14.23 -2.72
CA ALA A 262 -1.50 -15.26 -3.18
C ALA A 262 -0.03 -14.81 -3.21
N LYS A 263 0.22 -13.50 -3.19
CA LYS A 263 1.57 -12.90 -3.24
C LYS A 263 1.83 -11.98 -2.05
N CYS A 264 1.07 -12.13 -0.96
CA CYS A 264 1.12 -11.21 0.18
C CYS A 264 2.47 -11.25 0.91
N ALA A 265 3.19 -12.38 0.86
CA ALA A 265 4.55 -12.53 1.38
C ALA A 265 5.55 -11.54 0.76
N GLY A 266 5.27 -11.03 -0.45
CA GLY A 266 6.06 -9.96 -1.06
C GLY A 266 5.83 -8.57 -0.47
N VAL A 267 5.04 -8.43 0.60
CA VAL A 267 4.80 -7.18 1.30
C VAL A 267 5.12 -7.35 2.78
N TYR A 268 6.09 -6.59 3.26
CA TYR A 268 6.57 -6.61 4.64
C TYR A 268 6.53 -5.19 5.22
N ALA A 269 5.90 -5.02 6.38
CA ALA A 269 5.86 -3.75 7.10
C ALA A 269 6.56 -3.87 8.45
N CYS A 270 7.52 -2.98 8.72
CA CYS A 270 8.11 -2.83 10.05
C CYS A 270 7.45 -1.64 10.75
N VAL A 271 6.69 -1.92 11.80
CA VAL A 271 5.88 -0.94 12.51
C VAL A 271 6.31 -0.81 13.97
N LYS A 272 5.85 0.25 14.63
CA LYS A 272 6.19 0.54 16.01
C LYS A 272 5.60 -0.51 16.96
N THR A 273 6.37 -0.89 17.98
CA THR A 273 5.89 -1.72 19.09
C THR A 273 4.55 -1.23 19.67
N GLY A 274 3.62 -2.16 19.92
CA GLY A 274 2.30 -1.86 20.50
C GLY A 274 1.25 -1.31 19.52
N THR A 275 1.59 -1.19 18.23
CA THR A 275 0.66 -0.71 17.20
C THR A 275 0.02 -1.82 16.37
N VAL A 276 0.42 -3.07 16.57
CA VAL A 276 -0.21 -4.27 15.99
C VAL A 276 -1.30 -4.76 16.93
N THR A 277 -2.43 -5.20 16.37
CA THR A 277 -3.54 -5.81 17.11
C THR A 277 -3.09 -7.18 17.63
N ALA A 278 -3.42 -7.53 18.86
CA ALA A 278 -3.17 -8.87 19.39
C ALA A 278 -3.86 -9.95 18.53
N ASN A 279 -3.21 -11.10 18.38
CA ASN A 279 -3.80 -12.23 17.66
C ASN A 279 -5.08 -12.67 18.36
N PRO A 280 -6.15 -13.01 17.61
CA PRO A 280 -7.31 -13.60 18.23
C PRO A 280 -6.94 -14.98 18.81
N VAL A 281 -7.67 -15.39 19.85
CA VAL A 281 -7.54 -16.71 20.48
C VAL A 281 -8.82 -17.49 20.20
N ASN A 282 -8.67 -18.71 19.70
CA ASN A 282 -9.76 -19.64 19.50
C ASN A 282 -9.89 -20.57 20.72
N SER A 283 -11.03 -20.50 21.39
CA SER A 283 -11.43 -21.46 22.44
C SER A 283 -12.71 -22.15 22.00
N ASP A 284 -12.58 -23.31 21.36
CA ASP A 284 -13.70 -24.13 20.88
C ASP A 284 -14.68 -23.32 20.00
N GLY A 285 -14.17 -22.64 18.97
CA GLY A 285 -14.98 -21.81 18.07
C GLY A 285 -15.42 -20.45 18.65
N THR A 286 -15.05 -20.17 19.90
CA THR A 286 -15.20 -18.83 20.49
C THR A 286 -13.94 -18.02 20.21
N LEU A 287 -14.03 -17.07 19.29
CA LEU A 287 -12.93 -16.16 18.96
C LEU A 287 -12.95 -14.95 19.88
N THR A 288 -11.81 -14.65 20.51
CA THR A 288 -11.64 -13.48 21.38
C THR A 288 -10.34 -12.75 21.07
N CYS A 289 -10.28 -11.45 21.32
CA CYS A 289 -9.07 -10.65 21.19
C CYS A 289 -8.90 -9.81 22.46
N THR A 290 -7.66 -9.68 22.95
CA THR A 290 -7.36 -8.90 24.16
C THR A 290 -7.45 -7.40 23.92
N ASP A 291 -7.28 -6.95 22.68
CA ASP A 291 -7.55 -5.56 22.28
C ASP A 291 -9.06 -5.32 22.21
N GLY A 292 -9.57 -4.56 23.20
CA GLY A 292 -10.98 -4.24 23.31
C GLY A 292 -11.56 -3.60 22.05
N GLY A 293 -12.67 -4.15 21.55
CA GLY A 293 -13.35 -3.65 20.35
C GLY A 293 -12.67 -4.00 19.03
N ALA A 294 -11.69 -4.91 19.02
CA ALA A 294 -11.14 -5.45 17.78
C ALA A 294 -12.20 -6.21 16.98
N ALA A 295 -12.34 -5.88 15.70
CA ALA A 295 -13.16 -6.66 14.78
C ALA A 295 -12.38 -7.93 14.39
N ILE A 296 -13.02 -9.09 14.51
CA ILE A 296 -12.43 -10.38 14.10
C ILE A 296 -13.12 -10.83 12.83
N ARG A 297 -12.34 -11.25 11.83
CA ARG A 297 -12.85 -11.92 10.63
C ARG A 297 -12.20 -13.28 10.49
N TYR A 298 -12.95 -14.23 9.94
CA TYR A 298 -12.52 -15.61 9.82
C TYR A 298 -13.00 -16.26 8.52
N THR A 299 -12.34 -17.35 8.15
CA THR A 299 -12.67 -18.25 7.03
C THR A 299 -12.75 -19.68 7.56
N LEU A 300 -13.48 -20.55 6.86
CA LEU A 300 -13.61 -21.99 7.19
C LEU A 300 -13.04 -22.89 6.09
N ASP A 301 -12.60 -22.30 4.99
CA ASP A 301 -12.01 -22.99 3.83
C ASP A 301 -10.47 -22.97 3.87
N GLY A 302 -9.87 -22.50 4.97
CA GLY A 302 -8.41 -22.37 5.11
C GLY A 302 -7.78 -21.20 4.35
N SER A 303 -8.56 -20.40 3.62
CA SER A 303 -8.04 -19.21 2.93
C SER A 303 -7.71 -18.08 3.93
N ASP A 304 -6.81 -17.16 3.57
CA ASP A 304 -6.47 -16.04 4.45
C ASP A 304 -7.65 -15.03 4.53
N PRO A 305 -8.25 -14.84 5.73
CA PRO A 305 -9.42 -13.97 5.92
C PRO A 305 -9.16 -12.49 5.63
N ARG A 306 -7.90 -12.05 5.50
CA ARG A 306 -7.55 -10.67 5.11
C ARG A 306 -7.88 -10.41 3.64
N TYR A 307 -7.78 -11.42 2.78
CA TYR A 307 -7.89 -11.28 1.32
C TYR A 307 -9.06 -12.03 0.72
N SER A 308 -9.58 -13.05 1.42
CA SER A 308 -10.61 -13.94 0.88
C SER A 308 -12.00 -13.31 0.80
N ASP A 309 -12.71 -13.60 -0.29
CA ASP A 309 -14.13 -13.27 -0.48
C ASP A 309 -15.04 -14.10 0.44
N SER A 310 -14.58 -15.27 0.91
CA SER A 310 -15.33 -16.12 1.83
C SER A 310 -15.27 -15.67 3.30
N ALA A 311 -14.48 -14.62 3.60
CA ALA A 311 -14.25 -14.15 4.96
C ALA A 311 -15.51 -13.56 5.62
N LYS A 312 -15.83 -14.03 6.81
CA LYS A 312 -17.01 -13.63 7.59
C LYS A 312 -16.61 -12.82 8.81
N ASP A 313 -17.45 -11.87 9.19
CA ASP A 313 -17.31 -11.16 10.46
C ASP A 313 -17.73 -12.07 11.62
N TYR A 314 -16.93 -12.12 12.68
CA TYR A 314 -17.25 -12.90 13.87
C TYR A 314 -18.30 -12.16 14.71
N VAL A 315 -19.51 -12.73 14.76
CA VAL A 315 -20.65 -12.19 15.52
C VAL A 315 -21.14 -13.15 16.60
N SER A 316 -20.87 -14.44 16.45
CA SER A 316 -21.26 -15.51 17.38
C SER A 316 -20.30 -16.70 17.25
N LYS A 317 -20.37 -17.62 18.21
CA LYS A 317 -19.58 -18.87 18.22
C LYS A 317 -19.61 -19.55 16.84
N VAL A 318 -18.43 -19.93 16.35
CA VAL A 318 -18.25 -20.63 15.08
C VAL A 318 -18.33 -22.13 15.33
N THR A 319 -19.11 -22.83 14.52
CA THR A 319 -19.12 -24.30 14.48
C THR A 319 -18.24 -24.74 13.31
N VAL A 320 -17.15 -25.44 13.60
CA VAL A 320 -16.23 -25.98 12.59
C VAL A 320 -16.61 -27.43 12.30
N GLN A 321 -16.93 -27.75 11.05
CA GLN A 321 -17.29 -29.10 10.62
C GLN A 321 -16.07 -29.96 10.28
N GLU A 322 -16.27 -31.27 10.12
CA GLU A 322 -15.25 -32.18 9.61
C GLU A 322 -14.82 -31.74 8.21
N ASN A 323 -13.52 -31.49 8.02
CA ASN A 323 -12.87 -30.92 6.81
C ASN A 323 -12.91 -29.38 6.65
N GLU A 324 -13.43 -28.62 7.61
CA GLU A 324 -13.27 -27.16 7.62
C GLU A 324 -11.97 -26.75 8.35
N VAL A 325 -11.30 -25.72 7.82
CA VAL A 325 -10.09 -25.14 8.40
C VAL A 325 -10.39 -23.70 8.79
N LEU A 326 -10.51 -23.47 10.09
CA LEU A 326 -10.72 -22.14 10.65
C LEU A 326 -9.42 -21.33 10.61
N ARG A 327 -9.44 -20.17 9.95
CA ARG A 327 -8.39 -19.15 10.06
C ARG A 327 -8.99 -17.83 10.50
N ALA A 328 -8.31 -17.08 11.34
CA ALA A 328 -8.84 -15.82 11.87
C ALA A 328 -7.77 -14.74 12.06
N TYR A 329 -8.19 -13.48 11.92
CA TYR A 329 -7.38 -12.32 12.30
C TYR A 329 -8.25 -11.27 13.00
N ALA A 330 -7.59 -10.40 13.77
CA ALA A 330 -8.23 -9.30 14.47
C ALA A 330 -7.68 -7.95 13.99
N LYS A 331 -8.54 -6.93 13.98
CA LYS A 331 -8.15 -5.54 13.73
C LYS A 331 -8.83 -4.60 14.72
N ALA A 332 -8.03 -4.00 15.60
CA ALA A 332 -8.48 -2.90 16.44
C ALA A 332 -8.39 -1.56 15.70
N LYS A 333 -9.27 -0.62 16.06
CA LYS A 333 -9.29 0.71 15.42
C LYS A 333 -7.98 1.45 15.69
N GLY A 334 -7.32 1.91 14.62
CA GLY A 334 -6.08 2.67 14.71
C GLY A 334 -4.82 1.82 14.94
N LYS A 335 -4.93 0.49 14.90
CA LYS A 335 -3.83 -0.47 14.93
C LYS A 335 -3.71 -1.20 13.60
N TYR A 336 -2.53 -1.72 13.31
CA TYR A 336 -2.29 -2.69 12.25
C TYR A 336 -3.00 -4.02 12.57
N PRO A 337 -3.44 -4.78 11.54
CA PRO A 337 -4.03 -6.10 11.76
C PRO A 337 -3.08 -7.07 12.44
N SER A 338 -3.64 -8.02 13.19
CA SER A 338 -2.88 -9.13 13.77
C SER A 338 -2.35 -10.08 12.69
N ALA A 339 -1.48 -11.01 13.09
CA ALA A 339 -1.22 -12.19 12.28
C ALA A 339 -2.49 -13.04 12.15
N VAL A 340 -2.52 -13.88 11.11
CA VAL A 340 -3.59 -14.86 10.91
C VAL A 340 -3.22 -16.11 11.71
N ILE A 341 -4.10 -16.53 12.61
CA ILE A 341 -3.98 -17.78 13.36
C ILE A 341 -4.75 -18.92 12.70
#